data_AF-A0A2N2BLH7-F1
#
_entry.id   AF-A0A2N2BLH7-F1
#
_cell.length_a   1.000
_cell.length_b   1.000
_cell.length_c   1.000
_cell.angle_alpha   90.00
_cell.angle_beta   90.00
_cell.angle_gamma   90.00
#
_symmetry.space_group_name_H-M   'P 1'
#
loop_
_entity.id
_entity.type
_entity.pdbx_description
1 polymer ?
#
loop_
_entity_poly.entity_id
_entity_poly.type
_entity_poly.pdbx_seq_one_letter_code
_entity_poly.pdbx_strand_id
1 'polypeptide(L)'
;SMTGGGVQTPGFMGHGRFLIGSKKFMSAEGGLSRIVWMPKELKDDVAERLNKAVKEMTGIENFADMVCDETIASDSEAVLEFLESKGHPALAMDPIM
;
A
#
# COMPACT_ATOMS: atom_id res chain seq x y z
N SER A 1 -9.45 -18.79 8.70
CA SER A 1 -8.54 -17.68 8.33
C SER A 1 -7.59 -18.17 7.25
N MET A 2 -6.92 -17.28 6.50
CA MET A 2 -6.15 -17.65 5.30
C MET A 2 -4.62 -17.51 5.43
N THR A 3 -4.07 -16.95 6.51
CA THR A 3 -2.62 -16.58 6.60
C THR A 3 -1.90 -17.19 7.82
N GLY A 4 -2.62 -17.80 8.76
CA GLY A 4 -2.07 -18.28 10.04
C GLY A 4 -1.61 -19.73 10.04
N GLY A 5 -1.13 -20.21 11.20
CA GLY A 5 -0.85 -21.64 11.42
C GLY A 5 0.48 -22.16 10.85
N GLY A 6 1.37 -21.26 10.44
CA GLY A 6 2.69 -21.65 9.89
C GLY A 6 2.62 -22.20 8.45
N VAL A 7 1.49 -22.00 7.75
CA VAL A 7 1.32 -22.40 6.36
C VAL A 7 1.91 -21.35 5.43
N GLN A 8 2.55 -21.76 4.34
CA GLN A 8 3.00 -20.85 3.28
C GLN A 8 1.81 -20.43 2.41
N THR A 9 1.54 -19.13 2.35
CA THR A 9 0.37 -18.56 1.68
C THR A 9 0.81 -17.48 0.69
N PRO A 10 1.23 -17.85 -0.55
CA PRO A 10 1.62 -16.88 -1.56
C PRO A 10 0.55 -15.80 -1.76
N GLY A 11 0.97 -14.54 -1.85
CA GLY A 11 0.07 -13.38 -1.95
C GLY A 11 -0.45 -12.83 -0.61
N PHE A 12 -0.25 -13.53 0.51
CA PHE A 12 -0.72 -13.10 1.83
C PHE A 12 0.39 -13.18 2.88
N MET A 13 0.49 -12.16 3.73
CA MET A 13 1.44 -12.16 4.85
C MET A 13 0.87 -11.43 6.07
N GLY A 14 1.27 -11.87 7.27
CA GLY A 14 1.05 -11.14 8.51
C GLY A 14 2.30 -10.34 8.89
N HIS A 15 2.14 -9.07 9.25
CA HIS A 15 3.23 -8.23 9.74
C HIS A 15 2.74 -7.20 10.76
N GLY A 16 3.67 -6.65 11.54
CA GLY A 16 3.39 -5.54 12.45
C GLY A 16 3.24 -4.21 11.72
N ARG A 17 2.54 -3.25 12.36
CA ARG A 17 2.33 -1.90 11.82
C ARG A 17 3.63 -1.16 11.51
N PHE A 18 4.68 -1.34 12.33
CA PHE A 18 5.99 -0.72 12.14
C PHE A 18 6.71 -1.10 10.84
N LEU A 19 6.32 -2.21 10.20
CA LEU A 19 6.89 -2.59 8.92
C LEU A 19 6.41 -1.65 7.79
N ILE A 20 5.26 -1.00 7.96
CA ILE A 20 4.74 0.02 7.05
C ILE A 20 5.63 1.27 7.20
N GLY A 21 6.32 1.66 6.13
CA GLY A 21 7.37 2.69 6.13
C GLY A 21 8.80 2.12 6.12
N SER A 22 8.98 0.81 6.24
CA SER A 22 10.28 0.19 6.01
C SER A 22 10.62 0.16 4.53
N LYS A 23 11.82 0.63 4.15
CA LYS A 23 12.35 0.53 2.77
C LYS A 23 12.58 -0.90 2.31
N LYS A 24 12.49 -1.88 3.21
CA LYS A 24 12.62 -3.32 2.89
C LYS A 24 11.28 -4.02 2.70
N PHE A 25 10.17 -3.38 3.05
CA PHE A 25 8.84 -3.92 2.82
C PHE A 25 8.66 -4.22 1.34
N MET A 26 8.35 -5.48 1.00
CA MET A 26 8.12 -5.97 -0.37
C MET A 26 9.11 -5.45 -1.42
N SER A 27 10.38 -5.23 -1.06
CA SER A 27 11.33 -4.51 -1.93
C SER A 27 11.59 -5.18 -3.29
N ALA A 28 11.46 -6.50 -3.38
CA ALA A 28 11.55 -7.24 -4.64
C ALA A 28 10.34 -6.99 -5.57
N GLU A 29 9.17 -6.69 -5.00
CA GLU A 29 7.91 -6.48 -5.73
C GLU A 29 7.63 -5.00 -6.02
N GLY A 30 8.55 -4.09 -5.69
CA GLY A 30 8.38 -2.64 -5.84
C GLY A 30 7.93 -1.90 -4.57
N GLY A 31 7.83 -2.61 -3.44
CA GLY A 31 7.76 -2.04 -2.10
C GLY A 31 6.52 -1.21 -1.79
N LEU A 32 6.71 -0.13 -1.02
CA LEU A 32 5.60 0.67 -0.44
C LEU A 32 4.67 1.27 -1.50
N SER A 33 5.17 1.52 -2.71
CA SER A 33 4.39 2.04 -3.84
C SER A 33 3.31 1.06 -4.34
N ARG A 34 3.31 -0.20 -3.88
CA ARG A 34 2.27 -1.19 -4.17
C ARG A 34 1.05 -1.11 -3.25
N ILE A 35 1.10 -0.33 -2.17
CA ILE A 35 -0.02 -0.18 -1.25
C ILE A 35 -1.08 0.71 -1.91
N VAL A 36 -2.28 0.17 -2.15
CA VAL A 36 -3.39 0.89 -2.82
C VAL A 36 -4.59 1.15 -1.93
N TRP A 37 -4.73 0.40 -0.83
CA TRP A 37 -5.86 0.51 0.09
C TRP A 37 -5.41 0.25 1.53
N MET A 38 -5.84 1.10 2.46
CA MET A 38 -5.64 0.93 3.91
C MET A 38 -6.82 1.52 4.68
N PRO A 39 -7.20 0.98 5.85
CA PRO A 39 -8.16 1.64 6.72
C PRO A 39 -7.70 3.05 7.12
N LYS A 40 -8.62 4.00 7.26
CA LYS A 40 -8.30 5.40 7.56
C LYS A 40 -7.50 5.55 8.86
N GLU A 41 -7.90 4.83 9.92
CA GLU A 41 -7.16 4.82 11.20
C GLU A 41 -5.70 4.40 11.01
N LEU A 42 -5.46 3.34 10.23
CA LEU A 42 -4.11 2.86 9.96
C LEU A 42 -3.33 3.87 9.12
N LYS A 43 -3.99 4.45 8.12
CA LYS A 43 -3.40 5.47 7.24
C LYS A 43 -2.94 6.68 8.05
N ASP A 44 -3.77 7.18 8.95
CA ASP A 44 -3.46 8.32 9.81
C ASP A 44 -2.29 8.00 10.77
N ASP A 45 -2.22 6.77 11.32
CA ASP A 45 -1.12 6.31 12.18
C ASP A 45 0.22 6.13 11.45
N VAL A 46 0.20 5.83 10.15
CA VAL A 46 1.42 5.54 9.37
C VAL A 46 1.82 6.64 8.38
N ALA A 47 0.97 7.64 8.16
CA ALA A 47 1.13 8.64 7.09
C ALA A 47 2.50 9.31 7.10
N GLU A 48 2.98 9.77 8.27
CA GLU A 48 4.26 10.47 8.38
C GLU A 48 5.44 9.60 7.91
N ARG A 49 5.57 8.38 8.47
CA ARG A 49 6.65 7.45 8.11
C ARG A 49 6.51 6.90 6.69
N LEU A 50 5.28 6.66 6.23
CA LEU A 50 5.00 6.19 4.87
C LEU A 50 5.39 7.25 3.85
N ASN A 51 4.91 8.48 4.02
CA ASN A 51 5.21 9.60 3.12
C ASN A 51 6.71 9.88 3.07
N LYS A 52 7.38 9.89 4.23
CA LYS A 52 8.83 10.06 4.29
C LYS A 52 9.56 8.97 3.51
N ALA A 53 9.24 7.70 3.76
CA ALA A 53 9.90 6.58 3.11
C ALA A 53 9.67 6.57 1.60
N VAL A 54 8.43 6.81 1.14
CA VAL A 54 8.09 6.83 -0.28
C VAL A 54 8.75 8.01 -0.99
N LYS A 55 8.75 9.21 -0.37
CA LYS A 55 9.44 10.38 -0.90
C LYS A 55 10.94 10.11 -1.08
N GLU A 56 11.58 9.49 -0.09
CA GLU A 56 13.01 9.15 -0.17
C GLU A 56 13.31 8.07 -1.25
N MET A 57 12.35 7.20 -1.57
CA MET A 57 12.53 6.12 -2.54
C MET A 57 12.18 6.52 -3.98
N THR A 58 11.20 7.39 -4.15
CA THR A 58 10.55 7.64 -5.46
C THR A 58 10.40 9.12 -5.81
N GLY A 59 10.60 10.03 -4.84
CA GLY A 59 10.33 11.46 -5.00
C GLY A 59 8.85 11.86 -4.85
N ILE A 60 7.93 10.90 -4.70
CA ILE A 60 6.50 11.19 -4.55
C ILE A 60 6.22 11.81 -3.17
N GLU A 61 5.61 12.99 -3.17
CA GLU A 61 5.12 13.63 -1.95
C GLU A 61 3.68 13.21 -1.65
N ASN A 62 3.31 13.20 -0.36
CA ASN A 62 1.94 12.90 0.09
C ASN A 62 1.35 11.59 -0.48
N PHE A 63 2.18 10.54 -0.61
CA PHE A 63 1.75 9.23 -1.13
C PHE A 63 0.52 8.66 -0.41
N ALA A 64 0.38 8.88 0.90
CA ALA A 64 -0.80 8.45 1.66
C ALA A 64 -2.12 8.98 1.07
N ASP A 65 -2.14 10.15 0.44
CA ASP A 65 -3.35 10.72 -0.19
C ASP A 65 -3.72 10.02 -1.50
N MET A 66 -2.81 9.21 -2.04
CA MET A 66 -3.03 8.36 -3.21
C MET A 66 -3.56 6.97 -2.81
N VAL A 67 -3.53 6.62 -1.52
CA VAL A 67 -4.01 5.33 -1.00
C VAL A 67 -5.47 5.45 -0.58
N CYS A 68 -6.33 4.59 -1.15
CA CYS A 68 -7.75 4.55 -0.87
C CYS A 68 -8.03 4.06 0.55
N ASP A 69 -9.20 4.39 1.09
CA ASP A 69 -9.67 3.94 2.39
C ASP A 69 -11.20 3.73 2.40
N GLU A 70 -11.72 3.19 3.50
CA GLU A 70 -13.14 2.88 3.67
C GLU A 70 -14.07 4.09 3.64
N THR A 71 -13.55 5.31 3.78
CA THR A 71 -14.36 6.53 3.67
C THR A 71 -14.53 7.00 2.22
N ILE A 72 -13.82 6.36 1.28
CA ILE A 72 -13.88 6.62 -0.15
C ILE A 72 -14.58 5.47 -0.87
N ALA A 73 -14.05 4.25 -0.75
CA ALA A 73 -14.58 3.06 -1.43
C ALA A 73 -14.13 1.75 -0.76
N SER A 74 -14.93 0.69 -0.91
CA SER A 74 -14.64 -0.65 -0.38
C SER A 74 -14.80 -1.77 -1.41
N ASP A 75 -15.42 -1.50 -2.55
CA ASP A 75 -15.46 -2.41 -3.70
C ASP A 75 -14.30 -2.11 -4.67
N SER A 76 -13.86 -3.13 -5.41
CA SER A 76 -12.68 -3.03 -6.26
C SER A 76 -12.85 -2.10 -7.46
N GLU A 77 -14.07 -1.96 -7.98
CA GLU A 77 -14.35 -1.11 -9.15
C GLU A 77 -14.19 0.38 -8.77
N ALA A 78 -14.85 0.82 -7.70
CA ALA A 78 -14.72 2.19 -7.20
C ALA A 78 -13.31 2.49 -6.67
N VAL A 79 -12.61 1.51 -6.07
CA VAL A 79 -11.20 1.68 -5.69
C VAL A 79 -10.33 1.89 -6.92
N LEU A 80 -10.55 1.15 -8.02
CA LEU A 80 -9.79 1.34 -9.25
C LEU A 80 -9.99 2.74 -9.84
N GLU A 81 -11.24 3.21 -9.92
CA GLU A 81 -11.55 4.58 -10.38
C GLU A 81 -10.83 5.65 -9.54
N PHE A 82 -10.77 5.46 -8.21
CA PHE A 82 -10.02 6.36 -7.34
C PHE A 82 -8.51 6.35 -7.67
N LEU A 83 -7.91 5.17 -7.82
CA LEU A 83 -6.48 5.03 -8.12
C LEU A 83 -6.11 5.66 -9.46
N GLU A 84 -6.97 5.48 -10.48
CA GLU A 84 -6.81 6.13 -11.78
C GLU A 84 -6.90 7.65 -11.67
N SER A 85 -7.88 8.18 -10.93
CA SER A 85 -8.04 9.62 -10.72
C SER A 85 -6.85 10.26 -10.01
N LYS A 86 -6.17 9.50 -9.15
CA LYS A 86 -4.96 9.93 -8.43
C LYS A 86 -3.67 9.71 -9.23
N GLY A 87 -3.72 8.98 -10.35
CA GLY A 87 -2.52 8.54 -11.06
C GLY A 87 -1.62 7.69 -10.18
N HIS A 88 -2.20 6.72 -9.45
CA HIS A 88 -1.47 5.91 -8.49
C HIS A 88 -0.31 5.15 -9.16
N PRO A 89 0.92 5.19 -8.63
CA PRO A 89 2.11 4.64 -9.30
C PRO A 89 2.00 3.14 -9.59
N ALA A 90 1.31 2.38 -8.72
CA ALA A 90 1.11 0.94 -8.90
C ALA A 90 0.48 0.55 -10.26
N LEU A 91 -0.32 1.43 -10.88
CA LEU A 91 -0.97 1.17 -12.16
C LEU A 91 0.00 1.20 -13.35
N ALA A 92 1.15 1.85 -13.20
CA ALA A 92 2.17 1.98 -14.24
C ALA A 92 3.41 1.10 -13.98
N MET A 93 3.45 0.37 -12.86
CA MET A 93 4.52 -0.55 -12.53
C MET A 93 4.35 -1.87 -13.27
N ASP A 94 5.43 -2.64 -13.40
CA ASP A 94 5.38 -3.99 -13.94
C ASP A 94 4.31 -4.83 -13.19
N PRO A 95 3.60 -5.73 -13.88
CA PRO A 95 2.68 -6.66 -13.24
C PRO A 95 3.36 -7.42 -12.11
N ILE A 96 2.66 -7.58 -10.99
CA ILE A 96 3.15 -8.39 -9.86
C ILE A 96 3.11 -9.89 -10.19
N MET A 97 2.25 -10.27 -11.16
CA MET A 97 2.09 -11.62 -11.73
C MET A 97 1.65 -11.51 -13.18
#